data_AF-A0A841HDC5-F1
#
_entry.id   AF-A0A841HDC5-F1
#
_cell.length_a   1.000
_cell.length_b   1.000
_cell.length_c   1.000
_cell.angle_alpha   90.00
_cell.angle_beta   90.00
_cell.angle_gamma   90.00
#
_symmetry.space_group_name_H-M   'P 1'
#
loop_
_entity.id
_entity.type
_entity.pdbx_description
1 polymer ?
#
loop_
_entity_poly.entity_id
_entity_poly.type
_entity_poly.pdbx_seq_one_letter_code
_entity_poly.pdbx_strand_id
1 'polypeptide(L)'
;MSSEKTADTGRRYSDICGATNNRGEPCKLPKGWGTPGSGGDRCKFHGGCSTGPSDTEYLKENDFAEGNSGGKPPKGNTNGEIHGGFADWQKAYERFDGETQAWVDRMVAEMRETAKEHAPTVDVGRREQLLKEKATRSILHRRASADTIGSPADPIEGARGFVIEEQREHAGETYTVRKVNPALEATLQHSKRKREIAKELSLWPGFQDHGESSYRRGL
;
A
#
# COMPACT_ATOMS: atom_id res chain seq x y z
N MET A 1 -18.13 47.37 -17.00
CA MET A 1 -17.17 46.32 -17.44
C MET A 1 -17.98 45.17 -18.00
N SER A 2 -18.05 45.11 -19.33
CA SER A 2 -18.84 44.14 -20.09
C SER A 2 -18.14 42.78 -20.04
N SER A 3 -18.82 41.74 -19.58
CA SER A 3 -18.33 40.36 -19.66
C SER A 3 -18.51 39.88 -21.09
N GLU A 4 -17.47 40.09 -21.91
CA GLU A 4 -17.34 39.42 -23.19
C GLU A 4 -17.32 37.91 -22.96
N LYS A 5 -18.46 37.27 -23.27
CA LYS A 5 -18.52 35.83 -23.47
C LYS A 5 -17.60 35.50 -24.62
N THR A 6 -16.44 34.91 -24.32
CA THR A 6 -15.58 34.30 -25.33
C THR A 6 -16.41 33.27 -26.08
N ALA A 7 -16.66 33.55 -27.35
CA ALA A 7 -17.36 32.70 -28.28
C ALA A 7 -16.52 31.44 -28.56
N ASP A 8 -16.63 30.41 -27.72
CA ASP A 8 -16.17 29.06 -28.06
C ASP A 8 -17.26 28.33 -28.85
N THR A 9 -17.50 28.78 -30.09
CA THR A 9 -18.46 28.14 -30.99
C THR A 9 -17.93 28.10 -32.41
N GLY A 10 -17.54 26.92 -32.87
CA GLY A 10 -17.59 26.67 -34.32
C GLY A 10 -16.70 25.57 -34.90
N ARG A 11 -15.60 25.15 -34.24
CA ARG A 11 -14.64 24.23 -34.92
C ARG A 11 -13.98 23.13 -34.09
N ARG A 12 -14.18 23.02 -32.76
CA ARG A 12 -13.47 21.99 -31.96
C ARG A 12 -14.02 20.56 -32.07
N TYR A 13 -15.21 20.38 -32.64
CA TYR A 13 -15.99 19.14 -32.53
C TYR A 13 -16.57 18.67 -33.88
N SER A 14 -15.88 18.91 -35.00
CA SER A 14 -16.37 18.48 -36.33
C SER A 14 -16.35 16.97 -36.52
N ASP A 15 -15.56 16.27 -35.72
CA ASP A 15 -15.29 14.85 -35.90
C ASP A 15 -15.89 14.04 -34.74
N ILE A 16 -16.41 12.85 -35.07
CA ILE A 16 -16.94 11.89 -34.09
C ILE A 16 -15.79 11.02 -33.56
N CYS A 17 -15.87 10.62 -32.28
CA CYS A 17 -14.86 9.84 -31.54
C CYS A 17 -14.30 8.59 -32.26
N GLY A 18 -15.07 7.98 -33.16
CA GLY A 18 -14.63 6.81 -33.95
C GLY A 18 -14.43 5.50 -33.16
N ALA A 19 -14.67 5.49 -31.85
CA ALA A 19 -14.63 4.29 -31.01
C ALA A 19 -15.96 3.54 -31.03
N THR A 20 -15.98 2.34 -30.46
CA THR A 20 -17.18 1.49 -30.35
C THR A 20 -17.49 1.22 -28.87
N ASN A 21 -18.76 1.26 -28.48
CA ASN A 21 -19.17 0.93 -27.12
C ASN A 21 -19.12 -0.59 -26.86
N ASN A 22 -19.38 -1.01 -25.62
CA ASN A 22 -19.41 -2.43 -25.22
C ASN A 22 -20.53 -3.26 -25.89
N ARG A 23 -21.44 -2.62 -26.63
CA ARG A 23 -22.50 -3.27 -27.43
C ARG A 23 -22.17 -3.34 -28.92
N GLY A 24 -20.97 -2.94 -29.32
CA GLY A 24 -20.56 -2.95 -30.74
C GLY A 24 -21.08 -1.76 -31.55
N GLU A 25 -21.70 -0.75 -30.92
CA GLU A 25 -22.23 0.43 -31.62
C GLU A 25 -21.20 1.57 -31.66
N PRO A 26 -21.11 2.31 -32.78
CA PRO A 26 -20.18 3.42 -32.90
C PRO A 26 -20.52 4.54 -31.90
N CYS A 27 -19.49 5.07 -31.23
CA CYS A 27 -19.60 6.18 -30.32
C CYS A 27 -20.04 7.44 -31.08
N LYS A 28 -21.10 8.09 -30.62
CA LYS A 28 -21.70 9.27 -31.24
C LYS A 28 -21.20 10.60 -30.67
N LEU A 29 -20.28 10.54 -29.69
CA LEU A 29 -19.75 11.74 -29.05
C LEU A 29 -18.66 12.38 -29.91
N PRO A 30 -18.52 13.72 -29.88
CA PRO A 30 -17.43 14.38 -30.58
C PRO A 30 -16.05 13.97 -30.07
N LYS A 31 -15.04 14.05 -30.94
CA LYS A 31 -13.62 13.94 -30.57
C LYS A 31 -13.26 14.99 -29.51
N GLY A 32 -12.43 14.64 -28.54
CA GLY A 32 -12.05 15.54 -27.43
C GLY A 32 -13.18 15.90 -26.45
N TRP A 33 -14.42 15.41 -26.66
CA TRP A 33 -15.53 15.74 -25.77
C TRP A 33 -15.26 15.26 -24.34
N GLY A 34 -15.29 16.20 -23.40
CA GLY A 34 -15.07 15.96 -21.98
C GLY A 34 -13.61 15.89 -21.56
N THR A 35 -12.66 16.25 -22.43
CA THR A 35 -11.22 16.28 -22.14
C THR A 35 -10.61 17.64 -22.52
N PRO A 36 -10.84 18.70 -21.73
CA PRO A 36 -10.39 20.06 -22.04
C PRO A 36 -8.88 20.11 -22.26
N GLY A 37 -8.43 20.75 -23.35
CA GLY A 37 -7.01 20.91 -23.67
C GLY A 37 -6.36 19.75 -24.42
N SER A 38 -7.03 18.60 -24.53
CA SER A 38 -6.56 17.52 -25.41
C SER A 38 -7.13 17.71 -26.82
N GLY A 39 -6.27 17.92 -27.80
CA GLY A 39 -6.63 17.78 -29.23
C GLY A 39 -6.83 16.31 -29.62
N GLY A 40 -7.36 15.49 -28.71
CA GLY A 40 -7.34 14.04 -28.80
C GLY A 40 -8.42 13.50 -29.74
N ASP A 41 -8.09 12.40 -30.43
CA ASP A 41 -8.97 11.77 -31.42
C ASP A 41 -10.19 11.03 -30.83
N ARG A 42 -10.33 10.97 -29.49
CA ARG A 42 -11.41 10.24 -28.80
C ARG A 42 -12.05 11.07 -27.71
N CYS A 43 -13.26 10.71 -27.30
CA CYS A 43 -13.96 11.36 -26.17
C CYS A 43 -13.48 10.80 -24.82
N LYS A 44 -13.83 11.47 -23.72
CA LYS A 44 -13.42 11.08 -22.36
C LYS A 44 -13.75 9.63 -21.98
N PHE A 45 -14.83 9.08 -22.51
CA PHE A 45 -15.28 7.71 -22.21
C PHE A 45 -14.53 6.63 -23.00
N HIS A 46 -13.89 7.01 -24.11
CA HIS A 46 -13.08 6.11 -24.92
C HIS A 46 -11.60 6.49 -24.88
N GLY A 47 -11.18 6.99 -23.71
CA GLY A 47 -9.77 7.22 -23.36
C GLY A 47 -9.19 8.54 -23.84
N GLY A 48 -10.01 9.45 -24.38
CA GLY A 48 -9.58 10.82 -24.70
C GLY A 48 -8.32 10.91 -25.55
N CYS A 49 -7.95 9.88 -26.31
CA CYS A 49 -6.61 9.68 -26.89
C CYS A 49 -5.48 10.32 -26.05
N SER A 50 -5.52 10.13 -24.72
CA SER A 50 -4.36 10.34 -23.88
C SER A 50 -3.41 9.17 -24.17
N THR A 51 -2.87 9.15 -25.39
CA THR A 51 -1.55 8.60 -25.58
C THR A 51 -0.67 9.48 -24.72
N GLY A 52 -0.49 9.09 -23.46
CA GLY A 52 0.58 9.63 -22.65
C GLY A 52 1.89 9.59 -23.44
N PRO A 53 2.91 10.36 -23.04
CA PRO A 53 4.18 10.43 -23.74
C PRO A 53 4.58 9.04 -24.27
N SER A 54 4.85 8.93 -25.58
CA SER A 54 5.25 7.66 -26.21
C SER A 54 6.57 7.14 -25.63
N ASP A 55 7.33 8.03 -25.00
CA ASP A 55 8.39 7.69 -24.08
C ASP A 55 7.78 7.12 -22.79
N THR A 56 7.61 5.80 -22.74
CA THR A 56 7.22 5.09 -21.53
C THR A 56 8.41 4.42 -20.84
N GLU A 57 9.65 4.72 -21.23
CA GLU A 57 10.86 4.14 -20.59
C GLU A 57 10.85 4.44 -19.09
N TYR A 58 10.53 5.67 -18.71
CA TYR A 58 10.42 6.08 -17.31
C TYR A 58 9.25 5.41 -16.55
N LEU A 59 8.30 4.78 -17.27
CA LEU A 59 7.16 4.06 -16.70
C LEU A 59 7.39 2.54 -16.62
N LYS A 60 8.47 2.00 -17.22
CA LYS A 60 8.79 0.55 -17.15
C LYS A 60 9.00 0.07 -15.70
N GLU A 61 9.37 0.99 -14.81
CA GLU A 61 9.52 0.75 -13.37
C GLU A 61 8.29 1.19 -12.54
N ASN A 62 7.18 1.58 -13.18
CA ASN A 62 5.97 1.97 -12.47
C ASN A 62 5.10 0.75 -12.14
N ASP A 63 5.12 0.41 -10.87
CA ASP A 63 4.48 -0.78 -10.28
C ASP A 63 2.96 -0.65 -10.09
N PHE A 64 2.39 0.52 -10.41
CA PHE A 64 0.97 0.81 -10.29
C PHE A 64 0.23 0.75 -11.63
N ALA A 65 0.94 0.47 -12.73
CA ALA A 65 0.32 0.29 -14.05
C ALA A 65 -0.39 -1.07 -14.15
N GLU A 66 -1.63 -1.05 -14.65
CA GLU A 66 -2.42 -2.25 -14.88
C GLU A 66 -1.71 -3.16 -15.91
N GLY A 67 -1.27 -4.35 -15.50
CA GLY A 67 -0.56 -5.32 -16.35
C GLY A 67 0.94 -5.50 -16.10
N ASN A 68 1.54 -4.82 -15.11
CA ASN A 68 2.94 -5.06 -14.71
C ASN A 68 3.02 -5.91 -13.41
N SER A 69 4.03 -6.78 -13.30
CA SER A 69 4.28 -7.70 -12.17
C SER A 69 4.61 -7.02 -10.84
N GLY A 70 4.65 -5.68 -10.80
CA GLY A 70 5.08 -4.90 -9.64
C GLY A 70 6.56 -5.08 -9.36
N GLY A 71 7.40 -4.28 -10.01
CA GLY A 71 8.83 -4.12 -9.75
C GLY A 71 9.16 -3.49 -8.39
N LYS A 72 10.41 -3.05 -8.22
CA LYS A 72 10.87 -2.40 -6.98
C LYS A 72 10.50 -0.91 -7.04
N PRO A 73 10.09 -0.28 -5.92
CA PRO A 73 9.86 1.15 -5.91
C PRO A 73 11.12 1.89 -6.37
N PRO A 74 10.99 3.09 -6.99
CA PRO A 74 12.12 3.97 -7.23
C PRO A 74 12.96 4.11 -5.95
N LYS A 75 14.29 4.06 -6.08
CA LYS A 75 15.21 4.15 -4.94
C LYS A 75 14.88 5.40 -4.11
N GLY A 76 14.39 5.19 -2.88
CA GLY A 76 13.94 6.26 -1.97
C GLY A 76 12.42 6.41 -1.82
N ASN A 77 11.60 5.70 -2.58
CA ASN A 77 10.15 5.64 -2.36
C ASN A 77 9.79 4.57 -1.31
N THR A 78 10.16 4.84 -0.06
CA THR A 78 9.80 4.03 1.11
C THR A 78 8.34 4.24 1.56
N ASN A 79 7.58 5.11 0.89
CA ASN A 79 6.17 5.35 1.24
C ASN A 79 5.32 4.07 1.12
N GLY A 80 5.65 3.16 0.18
CA GLY A 80 5.02 1.84 0.12
C GLY A 80 5.31 0.96 1.33
N GLU A 81 6.51 1.08 1.92
CA GLU A 81 6.91 0.34 3.13
C GLU A 81 6.23 0.85 4.39
N ILE A 82 5.93 2.15 4.41
CA ILE A 82 5.45 2.86 5.58
C ILE A 82 3.90 2.99 5.58
N HIS A 83 3.24 3.00 4.41
CA HIS A 83 1.80 3.28 4.28
C HIS A 83 0.97 2.12 3.71
N GLY A 84 1.37 0.88 3.95
CA GLY A 84 0.54 -0.29 3.62
C GLY A 84 0.67 -0.81 2.18
N GLY A 85 1.71 -0.39 1.44
CA GLY A 85 2.04 -0.96 0.13
C GLY A 85 2.50 -2.43 0.17
N PHE A 86 2.69 -3.00 1.35
CA PHE A 86 3.02 -4.43 1.55
C PHE A 86 1.95 -5.17 2.35
N ALA A 87 0.70 -5.13 1.87
CA ALA A 87 -0.31 -6.09 2.33
C ALA A 87 0.18 -7.55 2.15
N ASP A 88 0.95 -7.78 1.07
CA ASP A 88 1.65 -9.03 0.77
C ASP A 88 3.06 -9.06 1.38
N TRP A 89 3.24 -9.88 2.41
CA TRP A 89 4.50 -10.03 3.11
C TRP A 89 5.56 -10.78 2.30
N GLN A 90 5.17 -11.61 1.33
CA GLN A 90 6.13 -12.39 0.53
C GLN A 90 6.91 -11.45 -0.37
N LYS A 91 6.19 -10.56 -1.07
CA LYS A 91 6.78 -9.49 -1.88
C LYS A 91 7.64 -8.54 -1.05
N ALA A 92 7.24 -8.22 0.19
CA ALA A 92 8.06 -7.41 1.08
C ALA A 92 9.40 -8.10 1.39
N TYR A 93 9.36 -9.37 1.78
CA TYR A 93 10.57 -10.13 2.09
C TYR A 93 11.51 -10.21 0.89
N GLU A 94 10.99 -10.49 -0.31
CA GLU A 94 11.80 -10.56 -1.54
C GLU A 94 12.49 -9.23 -1.89
N ARG A 95 11.92 -8.10 -1.43
CA ARG A 95 12.46 -6.76 -1.68
C ARG A 95 13.46 -6.30 -0.65
N PHE A 96 13.47 -6.91 0.54
CA PHE A 96 14.45 -6.61 1.58
C PHE A 96 15.87 -6.83 1.06
N ASP A 97 16.80 -5.99 1.53
CA ASP A 97 18.23 -6.24 1.34
C ASP A 97 18.67 -7.53 2.05
N GLY A 98 19.83 -8.06 1.65
CA GLY A 98 20.32 -9.34 2.16
C GLY A 98 20.54 -9.36 3.67
N GLU A 99 20.89 -8.22 4.27
CA GLU A 99 21.07 -8.10 5.73
C GLU A 99 19.72 -8.21 6.45
N THR A 100 18.71 -7.49 5.97
CA THR A 100 17.35 -7.53 6.50
C THR A 100 16.73 -8.91 6.30
N GLN A 101 16.96 -9.57 5.16
CA GLN A 101 16.53 -10.95 4.91
C GLN A 101 17.19 -11.91 5.91
N ALA A 102 18.51 -11.84 6.08
CA ALA A 102 19.25 -12.66 7.05
C ALA A 102 18.76 -12.44 8.49
N TRP A 103 18.40 -11.20 8.83
CA TRP A 103 17.79 -10.88 10.12
C TRP A 103 16.39 -11.50 10.28
N VAL A 104 15.56 -11.47 9.24
CA VAL A 104 14.26 -12.17 9.22
C VAL A 104 14.45 -13.67 9.42
N ASP A 105 15.39 -14.28 8.70
CA ASP A 105 15.64 -15.72 8.77
C ASP A 105 16.16 -16.14 10.17
N ARG A 106 16.93 -15.27 10.84
CA ARG A 106 17.34 -15.47 12.24
C ARG A 106 16.13 -15.47 13.18
N MET A 107 15.23 -14.50 13.05
CA MET A 107 14.00 -14.46 13.85
C MET A 107 13.13 -15.71 13.63
N VAL A 108 13.06 -16.22 12.39
CA VAL A 108 12.37 -17.47 12.07
C VAL A 108 13.00 -18.64 12.81
N ALA A 109 14.33 -18.77 12.76
CA ALA A 109 15.06 -19.85 13.42
C ALA A 109 14.83 -19.86 14.94
N GLU A 110 14.83 -18.69 15.58
CA GLU A 110 14.57 -18.56 17.03
C GLU A 110 13.16 -19.01 17.41
N MET A 111 12.15 -18.67 16.61
CA MET A 111 10.76 -19.03 16.89
C MET A 111 10.40 -20.48 16.54
N ARG A 112 11.24 -21.16 15.75
CA ARG A 112 10.94 -22.49 15.20
C ARG A 112 10.81 -23.55 16.28
N GLU A 113 11.73 -23.60 17.24
CA GLU A 113 11.69 -24.61 18.31
C GLU A 113 10.48 -24.39 19.23
N THR A 114 10.18 -23.13 19.60
CA THR A 114 8.97 -22.81 20.36
C THR A 114 7.70 -23.23 19.64
N ALA A 115 7.58 -22.95 18.33
CA ALA A 115 6.42 -23.37 17.55
C ALA A 115 6.31 -24.90 17.44
N LYS A 116 7.43 -25.60 17.41
CA LYS A 116 7.48 -27.07 17.37
C LYS A 116 7.05 -27.71 18.67
N GLU A 117 7.46 -27.14 19.79
CA GLU A 117 7.09 -27.59 21.13
C GLU A 117 5.60 -27.31 21.43
N HIS A 118 5.14 -26.09 21.18
CA HIS A 118 3.83 -25.63 21.66
C HIS A 118 2.71 -25.66 20.62
N ALA A 119 3.02 -25.77 19.32
CA ALA A 119 2.03 -25.91 18.26
C ALA A 119 2.28 -27.15 17.38
N PRO A 120 2.44 -28.36 17.95
CA PRO A 120 2.74 -29.57 17.19
C PRO A 120 1.59 -29.99 16.25
N THR A 121 0.36 -29.55 16.53
CA THR A 121 -0.84 -29.83 15.72
C THR A 121 -0.90 -29.00 14.44
N VAL A 122 -0.12 -27.92 14.34
CA VAL A 122 -0.03 -27.12 13.12
C VAL A 122 0.94 -27.82 12.16
N ASP A 123 0.50 -28.01 10.92
CA ASP A 123 1.33 -28.59 9.87
C ASP A 123 2.71 -27.90 9.77
N VAL A 124 3.76 -28.68 9.47
CA VAL A 124 5.13 -28.18 9.41
C VAL A 124 5.29 -27.08 8.37
N GLY A 125 4.74 -27.27 7.16
CA GLY A 125 4.80 -26.27 6.10
C GLY A 125 4.04 -25.00 6.47
N ARG A 126 2.88 -25.14 7.10
CA ARG A 126 2.11 -24.01 7.64
C ARG A 126 2.89 -23.26 8.73
N ARG A 127 3.56 -23.96 9.65
CA ARG A 127 4.40 -23.35 10.68
C ARG A 127 5.50 -22.49 10.07
N GLU A 128 6.25 -23.04 9.12
CA GLU A 128 7.32 -22.29 8.43
C GLU A 128 6.80 -21.03 7.72
N GLN A 129 5.67 -21.14 7.03
CA GLN A 129 5.04 -20.00 6.36
C GLN A 129 4.65 -18.90 7.36
N LEU A 130 4.01 -19.27 8.46
CA LEU A 130 3.55 -18.35 9.50
C LEU A 130 4.71 -17.68 10.23
N LEU A 131 5.76 -18.43 10.54
CA LEU A 131 6.97 -17.90 11.16
C LEU A 131 7.62 -16.83 10.27
N LYS A 132 7.75 -17.12 8.98
CA LYS A 132 8.30 -16.16 8.00
C LYS A 132 7.42 -14.93 7.85
N GLU A 133 6.10 -15.10 7.76
CA GLU A 133 5.14 -13.98 7.75
C GLU A 133 5.31 -13.10 8.99
N LYS A 134 5.32 -13.68 10.19
CA LYS A 134 5.44 -12.94 11.45
C LYS A 134 6.77 -12.20 11.56
N ALA A 135 7.87 -12.82 11.14
CA ALA A 135 9.20 -12.23 11.14
C ALA A 135 9.28 -11.04 10.18
N THR A 136 8.83 -11.19 8.93
CA THR A 136 8.76 -10.10 7.94
C THR A 136 7.88 -8.95 8.43
N ARG A 137 6.67 -9.25 8.93
CA ARG A 137 5.76 -8.23 9.49
C ARG A 137 6.34 -7.53 10.70
N SER A 138 7.31 -8.12 11.41
CA SER A 138 7.99 -7.45 12.54
C SER A 138 8.91 -6.33 12.07
N ILE A 139 9.54 -6.48 10.89
CA ILE A 139 10.31 -5.41 10.25
C ILE A 139 9.40 -4.31 9.74
N LEU A 140 8.32 -4.68 9.02
CA LEU A 140 7.35 -3.70 8.51
C LEU A 140 6.70 -2.90 9.66
N HIS A 141 6.34 -3.57 10.76
CA HIS A 141 5.86 -2.91 11.96
C HIS A 141 6.88 -1.90 12.51
N ARG A 142 8.16 -2.28 12.65
CA ARG A 142 9.20 -1.36 13.15
C ARG A 142 9.36 -0.14 12.23
N ARG A 143 9.37 -0.33 10.92
CA ARG A 143 9.47 0.75 9.93
C ARG A 143 8.27 1.71 10.00
N ALA A 144 7.05 1.17 10.01
CA ALA A 144 5.83 1.97 10.16
C ALA A 144 5.78 2.69 11.53
N SER A 145 6.19 2.00 12.60
CA SER A 145 6.24 2.59 13.94
C SER A 145 7.25 3.74 14.02
N ALA A 146 8.43 3.60 13.44
CA ALA A 146 9.46 4.64 13.45
C ALA A 146 8.96 5.97 12.87
N ASP A 147 8.16 5.92 11.80
CA ASP A 147 7.56 7.10 11.19
C ASP A 147 6.49 7.77 12.08
N THR A 148 5.80 6.99 12.93
CA THR A 148 4.75 7.50 13.84
C THR A 148 5.26 7.94 15.21
N ILE A 149 6.26 7.24 15.77
CA ILE A 149 6.68 7.36 17.17
C ILE A 149 7.77 8.42 17.35
N GLY A 150 8.48 8.81 16.29
CA GLY A 150 9.41 9.94 16.37
C GLY A 150 8.72 11.13 17.03
N SER A 151 9.23 11.52 18.20
CA SER A 151 8.63 12.54 19.06
C SER A 151 9.60 13.70 19.20
N PRO A 152 9.14 14.90 19.62
CA PRO A 152 10.06 15.99 19.92
C PRO A 152 11.12 15.64 20.99
N ALA A 153 10.83 14.67 21.88
CA ALA A 153 11.72 14.24 22.95
C ALA A 153 12.69 13.10 22.55
N ASP A 154 12.33 12.32 21.52
CA ASP A 154 13.16 11.28 20.92
C ASP A 154 12.96 11.34 19.39
N PRO A 155 13.64 12.31 18.73
CA PRO A 155 13.42 12.58 17.33
C PRO A 155 14.06 11.48 16.50
N ILE A 156 13.23 10.69 15.85
CA ILE A 156 13.66 9.81 14.77
C ILE A 156 13.77 10.68 13.52
N GLU A 157 14.96 10.78 12.96
CA GLU A 157 15.20 11.54 11.73
C GLU A 157 14.26 11.07 10.61
N GLY A 158 13.52 12.01 10.02
CA GLY A 158 12.53 11.72 8.98
C GLY A 158 11.16 11.22 9.46
N ALA A 159 10.94 11.03 10.77
CA ALA A 159 9.64 10.67 11.29
C ALA A 159 8.66 11.86 11.23
N ARG A 160 7.42 11.57 10.84
CA ARG A 160 6.37 12.59 10.71
C ARG A 160 5.48 12.70 11.94
N GLY A 161 5.61 11.76 12.89
CA GLY A 161 4.83 11.74 14.12
C GLY A 161 3.42 11.19 13.93
N PHE A 162 2.61 11.24 14.99
CA PHE A 162 1.24 10.70 15.00
C PHE A 162 0.24 11.51 14.17
N VAL A 163 0.45 12.82 14.08
CA VAL A 163 -0.44 13.76 13.39
C VAL A 163 0.41 14.52 12.38
N ILE A 164 -0.05 14.55 11.13
CA ILE A 164 0.61 15.24 10.03
C ILE A 164 -0.27 16.35 9.50
N GLU A 165 0.38 17.37 8.95
CA GLU A 165 -0.25 18.53 8.33
C GLU A 165 -0.04 18.47 6.81
N GLU A 166 -1.11 18.67 6.06
CA GLU A 166 -1.11 18.68 4.60
C GLU A 166 -1.81 19.95 4.11
N GLN A 167 -1.20 20.62 3.13
CA GLN A 167 -1.84 21.73 2.44
C GLN A 167 -2.78 21.18 1.36
N ARG A 168 -4.04 21.63 1.37
CA ARG A 168 -5.04 21.27 0.37
C ARG A 168 -5.62 22.49 -0.28
N GLU A 169 -5.64 22.49 -1.61
CA GLU A 169 -6.35 23.51 -2.36
C GLU A 169 -7.81 23.11 -2.57
N HIS A 170 -8.71 24.03 -2.25
CA HIS A 170 -10.12 23.91 -2.54
C HIS A 170 -10.67 25.28 -2.95
N ALA A 171 -11.32 25.35 -4.11
CA ALA A 171 -11.88 26.59 -4.66
C ALA A 171 -10.88 27.77 -4.79
N GLY A 172 -9.60 27.48 -5.02
CA GLY A 172 -8.55 28.49 -5.13
C GLY A 172 -8.00 29.01 -3.80
N GLU A 173 -8.46 28.45 -2.68
CA GLU A 173 -7.92 28.72 -1.34
C GLU A 173 -7.12 27.51 -0.84
N THR A 174 -6.02 27.78 -0.13
CA THR A 174 -5.18 26.76 0.49
C THR A 174 -5.55 26.61 1.97
N TYR A 175 -5.81 25.38 2.39
CA TYR A 175 -6.16 25.01 3.76
C TYR A 175 -5.11 24.06 4.34
N THR A 176 -4.65 24.33 5.56
CA THR A 176 -3.88 23.36 6.34
C THR A 176 -4.85 22.36 6.97
N VAL A 177 -4.76 21.09 6.57
CA VAL A 177 -5.55 20.01 7.15
C VAL A 177 -4.66 19.13 8.03
N ARG A 178 -5.10 18.94 9.28
CA ARG A 178 -4.48 17.99 10.22
C ARG A 178 -5.12 16.63 10.04
N LYS A 179 -4.31 15.58 9.88
CA LYS A 179 -4.79 14.20 9.79
C LYS A 179 -3.88 13.25 10.55
N VAL A 180 -4.42 12.08 10.90
CA VAL A 180 -3.63 10.99 11.49
C VAL A 180 -2.61 10.50 10.45
N ASN A 181 -1.38 10.22 10.90
CA ASN A 181 -0.37 9.64 10.04
C ASN A 181 -0.85 8.26 9.51
N PRO A 182 -0.93 8.06 8.18
CA PRO A 182 -1.37 6.79 7.61
C PRO A 182 -0.48 5.59 8.01
N ALA A 183 0.76 5.81 8.45
CA ALA A 183 1.63 4.75 9.00
C ALA A 183 1.10 4.15 10.32
N LEU A 184 0.21 4.87 11.03
CA LEU A 184 -0.42 4.37 12.25
C LEU A 184 -1.32 3.17 11.94
N GLU A 185 -2.09 3.24 10.86
CA GLU A 185 -2.94 2.12 10.45
C GLU A 185 -2.09 0.89 10.09
N ALA A 186 -1.02 1.08 9.32
CA ALA A 186 -0.10 -0.01 8.98
C ALA A 186 0.50 -0.65 10.25
N THR A 187 0.92 0.17 11.22
CA THR A 187 1.43 -0.31 12.52
C THR A 187 0.40 -1.20 13.23
N LEU A 188 -0.85 -0.75 13.32
CA LEU A 188 -1.94 -1.50 13.94
C LEU A 188 -2.24 -2.82 13.20
N GLN A 189 -2.29 -2.78 11.86
CA GLN A 189 -2.53 -3.99 11.06
C GLN A 189 -1.42 -5.02 11.21
N HIS A 190 -0.15 -4.60 11.17
CA HIS A 190 0.98 -5.50 11.40
C HIS A 190 0.97 -6.06 12.83
N SER A 191 0.67 -5.24 13.82
CA SER A 191 0.59 -5.67 15.23
C SER A 191 -0.50 -6.73 15.44
N LYS A 192 -1.70 -6.47 14.92
CA LYS A 192 -2.84 -7.41 14.96
C LYS A 192 -2.48 -8.75 14.34
N ARG A 193 -2.00 -8.76 13.10
CA ARG A 193 -1.67 -10.01 12.40
C ARG A 193 -0.53 -10.77 13.07
N LYS A 194 0.51 -10.08 13.55
CA LYS A 194 1.59 -10.71 14.33
C LYS A 194 1.06 -11.41 15.58
N ARG A 195 0.08 -10.82 16.26
CA ARG A 195 -0.55 -11.39 17.46
C ARG A 195 -1.41 -12.62 17.12
N GLU A 196 -2.15 -12.57 16.02
CA GLU A 196 -2.90 -13.73 15.52
C GLU A 196 -1.97 -14.92 15.23
N ILE A 197 -0.85 -14.67 14.53
CA ILE A 197 0.14 -15.71 14.23
C ILE A 197 0.79 -16.22 15.52
N ALA A 198 1.16 -15.33 16.44
CA ALA A 198 1.74 -15.74 17.72
C ALA A 198 0.80 -16.61 18.53
N LYS A 199 -0.52 -16.39 18.41
CA LYS A 199 -1.55 -17.23 19.02
C LYS A 199 -1.69 -18.57 18.30
N GLU A 200 -1.76 -18.58 16.97
CA GLU A 200 -1.85 -19.80 16.15
C GLU A 200 -0.64 -20.73 16.38
N LEU A 201 0.54 -20.16 16.63
CA LEU A 201 1.79 -20.87 16.85
C LEU A 201 2.18 -21.00 18.33
N SER A 202 1.35 -20.55 19.27
CA SER A 202 1.64 -20.57 20.71
C SER A 202 3.05 -20.05 21.08
N LEU A 203 3.46 -18.94 20.45
CA LEU A 203 4.85 -18.42 20.57
C LEU A 203 5.11 -17.65 21.86
N TRP A 204 4.07 -17.29 22.61
CA TRP A 204 4.20 -16.50 23.84
C TRP A 204 3.62 -17.27 25.01
N PRO A 205 4.15 -17.10 26.24
CA PRO A 205 3.70 -17.84 27.42
C PRO A 205 2.17 -17.83 27.61
N GLY A 206 1.53 -16.66 27.46
CA GLY A 206 0.07 -16.55 27.57
C GLY A 206 -0.76 -17.23 26.47
N PHE A 207 -0.11 -17.85 25.47
CA PHE A 207 -0.74 -18.65 24.40
C PHE A 207 -0.31 -20.13 24.43
N GLN A 208 0.51 -20.55 25.39
CA GLN A 208 1.02 -21.92 25.49
C GLN A 208 0.14 -22.83 26.36
N ASP A 209 -0.74 -22.23 27.17
CA ASP A 209 -1.66 -22.94 28.07
C ASP A 209 -2.87 -23.50 27.32
N HIS A 210 -2.66 -24.55 26.53
CA HIS A 210 -3.73 -25.30 25.87
C HIS A 210 -3.97 -26.70 26.46
N GLY A 211 -3.33 -27.01 27.59
CA GLY A 211 -3.49 -28.30 28.27
C GLY A 211 -3.17 -28.23 29.75
N GLU A 212 -4.11 -27.68 30.54
CA GLU A 212 -4.47 -28.10 31.91
C GLU A 212 -5.35 -27.03 32.56
N SER A 213 -6.60 -26.93 32.09
CA SER A 213 -7.69 -26.45 32.95
C SER A 213 -8.13 -27.59 33.88
N SER A 214 -7.20 -28.13 34.67
CA SER A 214 -7.58 -28.96 35.82
C SER A 214 -7.73 -28.04 37.02
N TYR A 215 -8.97 -27.69 37.33
CA TYR A 215 -9.49 -27.59 38.70
C TYR A 215 -8.42 -27.71 39.81
N ARG A 216 -7.75 -26.60 40.15
CA ARG A 216 -7.15 -26.39 41.48
C ARG A 216 -7.36 -24.94 41.91
N ARG A 217 -8.63 -24.57 42.11
CA ARG A 217 -8.95 -23.71 43.26
C ARG A 217 -9.18 -24.63 44.44
N GLY A 218 -8.08 -25.03 45.06
CA GLY A 218 -8.09 -25.62 46.39
C GLY A 218 -8.12 -24.49 47.40
N LEU A 219 -9.23 -24.45 48.15
CA LEU A 219 -9.38 -24.06 49.56
C LEU A 219 -8.64 -22.82 50.06
#